data_AF-A0A5S4X508-F1
#
_entry.id   AF-A0A5S4X508-F1
#
_cell.length_a   1.000
_cell.length_b   1.000
_cell.length_c   1.000
_cell.angle_alpha   90.00
_cell.angle_beta   90.00
_cell.angle_gamma   90.00
#
_symmetry.space_group_name_H-M   'P 1'
#
loop_
_entity.id
_entity.type
_entity.pdbx_description
1 polymer ?
#
loop_
_entity_poly.entity_id
_entity_poly.type
_entity_poly.pdbx_seq_one_letter_code
_entity_poly.pdbx_strand_id
1 'polypeptide(L)'
;MGNYTWMFAGRWGTEPLSRKALANALRGRSIVRKGKPTRYTDGLCAQIGIKPFTPHDLRRSAASLMGNIGISRATVALCLDHAIIKDNDQRAVPDVTGKHYDQDPRIDEKRAALQRLADEIRRIVADEEPVELEESRRLAA
;
A
#
# COMPACT_ATOMS: atom_id res chain seq x y z
N MET A 1 12.91 -16.07 -9.79
CA MET A 1 13.48 -14.99 -8.95
C MET A 1 14.73 -15.54 -8.28
N GLY A 2 15.88 -14.90 -8.45
CA GLY A 2 17.17 -15.41 -7.92
C GLY A 2 17.27 -15.28 -6.40
N ASN A 3 18.05 -16.16 -5.77
CA ASN A 3 18.42 -16.14 -4.34
C ASN A 3 19.31 -14.93 -4.00
N TYR A 4 18.79 -13.71 -4.18
CA TYR A 4 19.45 -12.51 -3.70
C TYR A 4 19.11 -12.29 -2.23
N THR A 5 20.07 -11.83 -1.43
CA THR A 5 19.84 -11.41 -0.03
C THR A 5 18.72 -10.37 0.10
N TRP A 6 18.46 -9.62 -0.98
CA TRP A 6 17.46 -8.56 -1.06
C TRP A 6 16.46 -8.85 -2.18
N MET A 7 15.16 -8.72 -1.91
CA MET A 7 14.10 -8.86 -2.92
C MET A 7 14.25 -7.85 -4.07
N PHE A 8 14.67 -6.62 -3.74
CA PHE A 8 15.06 -5.60 -4.70
C PHE A 8 16.49 -5.15 -4.41
N ALA A 9 17.42 -5.56 -5.26
CA ALA A 9 18.82 -5.18 -5.14
C ALA A 9 19.09 -3.80 -5.74
N GLY A 10 20.06 -3.09 -5.16
CA GLY A 10 20.62 -1.86 -5.71
C GLY A 10 21.38 -2.12 -6.99
N ARG A 11 21.86 -1.03 -7.63
CA ARG A 11 22.48 -1.06 -8.97
C ARG A 11 23.57 -2.12 -9.15
N TRP A 12 24.34 -2.39 -8.10
CA TRP A 12 25.49 -3.29 -8.14
C TRP A 12 25.22 -4.68 -7.52
N GLY A 13 24.00 -4.94 -7.05
CA GLY A 13 23.65 -6.22 -6.41
C GLY A 13 24.19 -6.41 -4.98
N THR A 14 25.07 -5.53 -4.50
CA THR A 14 25.76 -5.64 -3.21
C THR A 14 25.01 -5.00 -2.03
N GLU A 15 23.96 -4.23 -2.31
CA GLU A 15 23.18 -3.47 -1.34
C GLU A 15 21.68 -3.55 -1.68
N PRO A 16 20.76 -3.29 -0.73
CA PRO A 16 19.34 -3.18 -1.05
C PRO A 16 19.06 -1.93 -1.90
N LEU A 17 17.94 -1.95 -2.64
CA LEU A 17 17.47 -0.79 -3.39
C LEU A 17 17.29 0.43 -2.47
N SER A 18 17.77 1.61 -2.92
CA SER A 18 17.63 2.86 -2.15
C SER A 18 16.18 3.15 -1.77
N ARG A 19 15.95 3.59 -0.52
CA ARG A 19 14.62 4.01 -0.02
C ARG A 19 13.94 5.08 -0.89
N LYS A 20 14.72 5.89 -1.62
CA LYS A 20 14.21 6.94 -2.52
C LYS A 20 14.01 6.46 -3.96
N ALA A 21 14.40 5.22 -4.29
CA ALA A 21 14.38 4.74 -5.67
C ALA A 21 12.96 4.70 -6.24
N LEU A 22 12.00 4.12 -5.51
CA LEU A 22 10.61 4.02 -5.97
C LEU A 22 9.97 5.40 -6.19
N ALA A 23 10.12 6.32 -5.23
CA ALA A 23 9.59 7.67 -5.37
C ALA A 23 10.23 8.44 -6.54
N ASN A 24 11.54 8.24 -6.77
CA ASN A 24 12.23 8.83 -7.93
C ASN A 24 11.82 8.17 -9.24
N ALA A 25 11.51 6.87 -9.25
CA ALA A 25 11.02 6.17 -10.44
C ALA A 25 9.63 6.67 -10.85
N LEU A 26 8.73 6.88 -9.88
CA LEU A 26 7.39 7.42 -10.14
C LEU A 26 7.42 8.86 -10.67
N ARG A 27 8.19 9.74 -10.01
CA ARG A 27 8.24 11.18 -10.33
C ARG A 27 9.19 11.53 -11.47
N GLY A 28 10.21 10.72 -11.69
CA GLY A 28 11.35 11.08 -12.53
C GLY A 28 12.34 11.98 -11.79
N ARG A 29 13.36 12.42 -12.52
CA ARG A 29 14.41 13.30 -11.99
C ARG A 29 14.78 14.34 -13.03
N SER A 30 14.66 15.61 -12.63
CA SER A 30 15.32 16.73 -13.29
C SER A 30 16.54 17.14 -12.47
N ILE A 31 17.68 17.32 -13.11
CA ILE A 31 18.86 17.95 -12.51
C ILE A 31 18.98 19.34 -13.08
N VAL A 32 18.91 20.37 -12.23
CA VAL A 32 19.20 21.75 -12.63
C VAL A 32 20.69 22.01 -12.40
N ARG A 33 21.41 22.40 -13.46
CA ARG A 33 22.81 22.87 -13.39
C ARG A 33 22.88 24.26 -13.99
N LYS A 34 23.50 25.21 -13.29
CA LYS A 34 23.62 26.62 -13.72
C LYS A 34 22.26 27.22 -14.16
N GLY A 35 21.20 26.95 -13.39
CA GLY A 35 19.85 27.43 -13.69
C GLY A 35 19.15 26.74 -14.87
N LYS A 36 19.78 25.77 -15.53
CA LYS A 36 19.20 25.03 -16.67
C LYS A 36 18.94 23.57 -16.31
N PRO A 37 17.76 22.99 -16.64
CA PRO A 37 17.55 21.56 -16.52
C PRO A 37 18.46 20.83 -17.54
N THR A 38 19.30 19.92 -17.06
CA THR A 38 20.36 19.26 -17.85
C THR A 38 20.16 17.75 -18.00
N ARG A 39 19.42 17.11 -17.09
CA ARG A 39 19.05 15.70 -17.20
C ARG A 39 17.57 15.57 -16.86
N TYR A 40 16.79 15.08 -17.81
CA TYR A 40 15.37 14.77 -17.62
C TYR A 40 15.21 13.27 -17.83
N THR A 41 14.93 12.54 -16.76
CA THR A 41 14.36 11.20 -16.89
C THR A 41 12.90 11.32 -16.50
N ASP A 42 12.02 11.08 -17.47
CA ASP A 42 10.59 10.97 -17.22
C ASP A 42 10.31 9.94 -16.14
N GLY A 43 9.40 10.30 -15.24
CA GLY A 43 8.88 9.36 -14.26
C GLY A 43 7.89 8.41 -14.89
N LEU A 44 7.71 7.24 -14.29
CA LEU A 44 6.75 6.24 -14.76
C LEU A 44 5.36 6.84 -14.97
N CYS A 45 4.87 7.67 -14.04
CA CYS A 45 3.55 8.29 -14.17
C CYS A 45 3.41 9.13 -15.46
N ALA A 46 4.45 9.90 -15.81
CA ALA A 46 4.45 10.69 -17.03
C ALA A 46 4.53 9.79 -18.28
N GLN A 47 5.35 8.74 -18.23
CA GLN A 47 5.52 7.80 -19.35
C GLN A 47 4.23 7.06 -19.71
N ILE A 48 3.41 6.72 -18.71
CA ILE A 48 2.13 6.01 -18.93
C ILE A 48 0.91 6.95 -18.94
N GLY A 49 1.12 8.27 -18.92
CA GLY A 49 0.04 9.25 -19.05
C GLY A 49 -0.92 9.35 -17.85
N ILE A 50 -0.49 8.95 -16.64
CA ILE A 50 -1.32 9.03 -15.43
C ILE A 50 -0.91 10.20 -14.54
N LYS A 51 -1.85 10.63 -13.68
CA LYS A 51 -1.58 11.66 -12.68
C LYS A 51 -0.46 11.21 -11.72
N PRO A 52 0.46 12.11 -11.32
CA PRO A 52 1.51 11.79 -10.36
C PRO A 52 0.94 11.33 -9.01
N PHE A 53 1.54 10.30 -8.42
CA PHE A 53 1.28 9.86 -7.06
C PHE A 53 2.57 9.43 -6.36
N THR A 54 2.54 9.33 -5.03
CA THR A 54 3.67 8.87 -4.21
C THR A 54 3.42 7.46 -3.67
N PRO A 55 4.46 6.72 -3.25
CA PRO A 55 4.27 5.41 -2.60
C PRO A 55 3.37 5.47 -1.35
N HIS A 56 3.34 6.62 -0.67
CA HIS A 56 2.47 6.81 0.49
C HIS A 56 0.99 6.93 0.11
N ASP A 57 0.69 7.46 -1.08
CA ASP A 57 -0.68 7.52 -1.59
C ASP A 57 -1.22 6.13 -1.91
N LEU A 58 -0.37 5.20 -2.35
CA LEU A 58 -0.75 3.78 -2.48
C LEU A 58 -1.16 3.18 -1.13
N ARG A 59 -0.42 3.47 -0.06
CA ARG A 59 -0.76 3.01 1.30
C ARG A 59 -2.09 3.61 1.79
N ARG A 60 -2.34 4.89 1.54
CA ARG A 60 -3.62 5.54 1.86
C ARG A 60 -4.77 4.92 1.07
N SER A 61 -4.57 4.70 -0.24
CA SER A 61 -5.56 4.10 -1.13
C SER A 61 -5.92 2.68 -0.69
N ALA A 62 -4.93 1.86 -0.32
CA ALA A 62 -5.16 0.52 0.23
C ALA A 62 -6.02 0.57 1.50
N ALA A 63 -5.73 1.49 2.44
CA ALA A 63 -6.52 1.65 3.66
C ALA A 63 -7.96 2.10 3.39
N SER A 64 -8.15 3.05 2.45
CA SER A 64 -9.47 3.50 2.03
C SER A 64 -10.27 2.39 1.34
N LEU A 65 -9.65 1.62 0.44
CA LEU A 65 -10.30 0.48 -0.23
C LEU A 65 -10.70 -0.59 0.79
N MET A 66 -9.81 -0.96 1.70
CA MET A 66 -10.13 -1.89 2.79
C MET A 66 -11.33 -1.42 3.63
N GLY A 67 -11.39 -0.12 3.93
CA GLY A 67 -12.52 0.47 4.64
C GLY A 67 -13.83 0.39 3.84
N ASN A 68 -13.78 0.66 2.53
CA ASN A 68 -14.95 0.60 1.66
C ASN A 68 -15.53 -0.82 1.53
N ILE A 69 -14.67 -1.84 1.51
CA ILE A 69 -15.11 -3.25 1.50
C ILE A 69 -15.44 -3.79 2.90
N GLY A 70 -15.57 -2.93 3.91
CA GLY A 70 -16.05 -3.30 5.25
C GLY A 70 -15.02 -4.02 6.13
N ILE A 71 -13.71 -3.87 5.86
CA ILE A 71 -12.68 -4.36 6.80
C ILE A 71 -12.60 -3.39 7.99
N SER A 72 -12.56 -3.94 9.21
CA SER A 72 -12.54 -3.13 10.43
C SER A 72 -11.32 -2.20 10.49
N ARG A 73 -11.48 -1.02 11.09
CA ARG A 73 -10.38 -0.06 11.27
C ARG A 73 -9.23 -0.65 12.09
N ALA A 74 -9.53 -1.53 13.04
CA ALA A 74 -8.54 -2.23 13.85
C ALA A 74 -7.69 -3.17 12.99
N THR A 75 -8.32 -3.96 12.12
CA THR A 75 -7.63 -4.86 11.18
C THR A 75 -6.83 -4.08 10.14
N VAL A 76 -7.35 -2.95 9.64
CA VAL A 76 -6.57 -2.05 8.75
C VAL A 76 -5.34 -1.51 9.48
N ALA A 77 -5.46 -1.05 10.72
CA ALA A 77 -4.34 -0.58 11.52
C ALA A 77 -3.26 -1.67 11.73
N LEU A 78 -3.68 -2.92 11.98
CA LEU A 78 -2.79 -4.07 12.05
C LEU A 78 -2.02 -4.29 10.74
N CYS A 79 -2.70 -4.26 9.59
CA CYS A 79 -2.07 -4.42 8.27
C CYS A 79 -1.07 -3.30 7.96
N LEU A 80 -1.32 -2.11 8.52
CA LEU A 80 -0.47 -0.94 8.36
C LEU A 80 0.69 -0.88 9.36
N ASP A 81 0.78 -1.84 10.29
CA ASP A 81 1.75 -1.81 11.39
C ASP A 81 1.65 -0.51 12.22
N HIS A 82 0.41 -0.03 12.39
CA HIS A 82 0.16 1.05 13.33
C HIS A 82 0.14 0.47 14.74
N ALA A 83 0.83 1.15 15.67
CA ALA A 83 0.72 0.82 17.08
C ALA A 83 -0.76 0.90 17.51
N ILE A 84 -1.25 -0.14 18.17
CA ILE A 84 -2.58 -0.13 18.79
C ILE A 84 -2.48 0.73 20.04
N ILE A 85 -2.87 2.00 19.93
CA ILE A 85 -2.86 2.94 21.06
C ILE A 85 -4.15 2.80 21.89
N LYS A 86 -5.18 2.12 21.38
CA LYS A 86 -6.48 1.96 22.06
C LYS A 86 -7.06 0.55 21.91
N ASP A 87 -7.64 0.02 22.98
CA ASP A 87 -8.29 -1.29 23.00
C ASP A 87 -9.72 -1.24 22.40
N ASN A 88 -10.41 -2.39 22.38
CA ASN A 88 -11.77 -2.51 21.86
C ASN A 88 -12.80 -1.66 22.63
N ASP A 89 -12.52 -1.33 23.90
CA ASP A 89 -13.33 -0.44 24.75
C ASP A 89 -12.88 1.04 24.65
N GLN A 90 -12.04 1.36 23.65
CA GLN A 90 -11.45 2.68 23.41
C GLN A 90 -10.53 3.19 24.54
N ARG A 91 -10.12 2.35 25.49
CA ARG A 91 -9.16 2.71 26.53
C ARG A 91 -7.76 2.72 25.95
N ALA A 92 -6.93 3.64 26.43
CA ALA A 92 -5.53 3.70 26.00
C ALA A 92 -4.81 2.40 26.39
N VAL A 93 -4.18 1.74 25.42
CA VAL A 93 -3.34 0.58 25.67
C VAL A 93 -2.01 1.10 26.23
N PRO A 94 -1.57 0.66 27.42
CA PRO A 94 -0.26 1.04 27.95
C PRO A 94 0.85 0.63 26.97
N ASP A 95 1.83 1.51 26.75
CA ASP A 95 2.98 1.26 25.86
C ASP A 95 3.69 -0.07 26.18
N VAL A 96 3.75 -0.42 27.48
CA VAL A 96 4.34 -1.68 27.94
C VAL A 96 3.53 -2.88 27.45
N THR A 97 2.19 -2.80 27.43
CA THR A 97 1.29 -3.86 26.97
C THR A 97 1.43 -4.08 25.46
N GLY A 98 1.41 -3.01 24.67
CA GLY A 98 1.61 -3.09 23.22
C GLY A 98 3.01 -3.56 22.81
N LYS A 99 4.05 -3.22 23.59
CA LYS A 99 5.45 -3.57 23.27
C LYS A 99 5.92 -4.93 23.79
N HIS A 100 5.42 -5.37 24.95
CA HIS A 100 5.93 -6.56 25.65
C HIS A 100 4.93 -7.72 25.73
N TYR A 101 3.62 -7.47 25.60
CA TYR A 101 2.60 -8.51 25.79
C TYR A 101 1.82 -8.84 24.51
N ASP A 102 1.59 -7.87 23.62
CA ASP A 102 1.00 -8.14 22.29
C ASP A 102 2.09 -8.60 21.31
N GLN A 103 2.57 -9.83 21.52
CA GLN A 103 3.54 -10.50 20.65
C GLN A 103 2.86 -11.32 19.56
N ASP A 104 1.53 -11.42 19.57
CA ASP A 104 0.80 -12.12 18.53
C ASP A 104 0.91 -11.32 17.23
N PRO A 105 1.56 -11.84 16.20
CA PRO A 105 1.72 -11.12 14.94
C PRO A 105 0.40 -10.95 14.18
N ARG A 106 -0.70 -11.61 14.63
CA ARG A 106 -2.04 -11.62 14.04
C ARG A 106 -2.01 -11.88 12.54
N ILE A 107 -1.17 -12.84 12.15
CA ILE A 107 -0.84 -13.12 10.75
C ILE A 107 -2.09 -13.56 9.98
N ASP A 108 -2.96 -14.35 10.60
CA ASP A 108 -4.16 -14.85 9.94
C ASP A 108 -5.18 -13.74 9.68
N GLU A 109 -5.38 -12.83 10.63
CA GLU A 109 -6.22 -11.63 10.45
C GLU A 109 -5.68 -10.73 9.33
N LYS A 110 -4.36 -10.47 9.36
CA LYS A 110 -3.69 -9.67 8.32
C LYS A 110 -3.81 -10.34 6.96
N ARG A 111 -3.60 -11.66 6.89
CA ARG A 111 -3.72 -12.44 5.66
C ARG A 111 -5.13 -12.36 5.09
N ALA A 112 -6.15 -12.56 5.91
CA ALA A 112 -7.54 -12.50 5.47
C ALA A 112 -7.90 -11.10 4.93
N ALA A 113 -7.50 -10.03 5.61
CA ALA A 113 -7.74 -8.66 5.17
C ALA A 113 -6.99 -8.32 3.86
N LEU A 114 -5.71 -8.71 3.77
CA LEU A 114 -4.90 -8.47 2.57
C LEU A 114 -5.40 -9.29 1.37
N GLN A 115 -5.93 -10.50 1.60
CA GLN A 115 -6.55 -11.30 0.55
C GLN A 115 -7.79 -10.60 -0.02
N ARG A 116 -8.68 -10.12 0.85
CA ARG A 116 -9.88 -9.36 0.41
C ARG A 116 -9.51 -8.09 -0.37
N LEU A 117 -8.46 -7.38 0.04
CA LEU A 117 -7.95 -6.24 -0.74
C LEU A 117 -7.42 -6.69 -2.12
N ALA A 118 -6.69 -7.82 -2.18
CA ALA A 118 -6.18 -8.34 -3.44
C ALA A 118 -7.30 -8.72 -4.40
N ASP A 119 -8.38 -9.33 -3.89
CA ASP A 119 -9.55 -9.70 -4.67
C ASP A 119 -10.27 -8.46 -5.22
N GLU A 120 -10.43 -7.43 -4.38
CA GLU A 120 -11.01 -6.14 -4.81
C GLU A 120 -10.16 -5.44 -5.88
N ILE A 121 -8.84 -5.46 -5.76
CA ILE A 121 -7.95 -4.91 -6.80
C ILE A 121 -8.10 -5.70 -8.10
N ARG A 122 -8.19 -7.03 -8.05
CA ARG A 122 -8.41 -7.87 -9.24
C ARG A 122 -9.74 -7.54 -9.91
N ARG A 123 -10.81 -7.37 -9.14
CA ARG A 123 -12.13 -6.95 -9.64
C ARG A 123 -12.05 -5.62 -10.38
N ILE A 124 -11.40 -4.60 -9.78
CA ILE A 124 -11.20 -3.28 -10.40
C ILE A 124 -10.40 -3.40 -11.71
N VAL A 125 -9.34 -4.22 -11.73
CA VAL A 125 -8.49 -4.41 -12.92
C VAL A 125 -9.22 -5.18 -14.02
N ALA A 126 -10.10 -6.10 -13.65
CA ALA A 126 -10.96 -6.86 -14.57
C ALA A 126 -12.15 -6.04 -15.10
N ASP A 127 -12.36 -4.82 -14.60
CA ASP A 127 -13.52 -3.96 -14.91
C ASP A 127 -14.87 -4.63 -14.60
N GLU A 128 -14.90 -5.48 -13.56
CA GLU A 128 -16.11 -6.16 -13.11
C GLU A 128 -16.93 -5.27 -12.18
N GLU A 129 -18.26 -5.27 -12.33
CA GLU A 129 -19.14 -4.53 -11.42
C GLU A 129 -19.06 -5.09 -9.99
N PRO A 130 -19.21 -4.25 -8.94
CA PRO A 130 -19.36 -4.74 -7.58
C PRO A 130 -20.54 -5.71 -7.48
N VAL A 131 -20.36 -6.85 -6.80
CA VAL A 131 -21.39 -7.89 -6.64
C VAL A 131 -22.72 -7.32 -6.12
N GLU A 132 -22.66 -6.38 -5.18
CA GLU A 132 -23.84 -5.69 -4.61
C GLU A 132 -24.63 -4.88 -5.67
N LEU A 133 -23.94 -4.28 -6.65
CA LEU A 133 -24.57 -3.53 -7.74
C LEU A 133 -25.16 -4.49 -8.80
N GLU A 134 -24.46 -5.58 -9.11
CA GLU A 134 -24.99 -6.62 -9.99
C GLU A 134 -26.27 -7.26 -9.42
N GLU A 135 -26.26 -7.60 -8.13
CA GLU A 135 -27.42 -8.19 -7.43
C GLU A 135 -28.59 -7.20 -7.37
N SER A 136 -28.33 -5.94 -7.04
CA SER A 136 -29.36 -4.88 -7.04
C SER A 136 -29.98 -4.69 -8.42
N ARG A 137 -29.18 -4.78 -9.49
CA ARG A 137 -29.65 -4.66 -10.88
C ARG A 137 -30.43 -5.89 -11.34
N ARG A 138 -30.02 -7.10 -10.94
CA ARG A 138 -30.75 -8.35 -11.21
C ARG A 138 -32.11 -8.38 -10.50
N LEU A 139 -32.19 -7.85 -9.29
CA LEU A 139 -33.46 -7.75 -8.55
C LEU A 139 -34.40 -6.66 -9.08
N ALA A 140 -33.87 -5.71 -9.86
CA ALA A 140 -34.64 -4.62 -10.45
C ALA A 140 -35.09 -4.88 -11.91
N ALA A 141 -34.76 -6.04 -12.49
CA ALA A 141 -35.14 -6.47 -13.83
C ALA A 141 -36.24 -7.55 -13.79
#